data_AF-A0A438GFX6-F1
#
_entry.id   AF-A0A438GFX6-F1
#
_cell.length_a   1.000
_cell.length_b   1.000
_cell.length_c   1.000
_cell.angle_alpha   90.00
_cell.angle_beta   90.00
_cell.angle_gamma   90.00
#
_symmetry.space_group_name_H-M   'P 1'
#
loop_
_entity.id
_entity.type
_entity.pdbx_description
1 polymer ?
#
loop_
_entity_poly.entity_id
_entity_poly.type
_entity_poly.pdbx_seq_one_letter_code
_entity_poly.pdbx_strand_id
1 'polypeptide(L)'
;MLLFHPSTDLRLNQPRYATLPNIMKAKSKVIKKFTPQELNVDIKSDLEVVQVTEPPKRKAGFIVSSVEELIDKLKNEAHVI
;
A
#
# COMPACT_ATOMS: atom_id res chain seq x y z
N MET A 1 8.96 -22.43 -23.48
CA MET A 1 9.50 -21.45 -22.52
C MET A 1 8.34 -20.67 -21.94
N LEU A 2 7.82 -21.04 -20.77
CA LEU A 2 6.68 -20.37 -20.15
C LEU A 2 7.19 -19.15 -19.39
N LEU A 3 6.84 -17.95 -19.85
CA LEU A 3 7.09 -16.69 -19.15
C LEU A 3 5.93 -16.43 -18.19
N PHE A 4 6.19 -16.50 -16.89
CA PHE A 4 5.23 -16.17 -15.82
C PHE A 4 5.64 -14.88 -15.12
N HIS A 5 4.70 -13.98 -14.87
CA HIS A 5 4.93 -12.70 -14.21
C HIS A 5 4.23 -12.68 -12.83
N PRO A 6 4.95 -12.96 -11.73
CA PRO A 6 4.36 -12.97 -10.40
C PRO A 6 4.26 -11.56 -9.78
N SER A 7 3.15 -11.26 -9.12
CA SER A 7 3.03 -10.20 -8.12
C SER A 7 3.06 -10.79 -6.72
N THR A 8 3.74 -10.15 -5.78
CA THR A 8 3.92 -10.67 -4.41
C THR A 8 3.09 -9.90 -3.39
N ASP A 9 2.30 -10.61 -2.58
CA ASP A 9 1.59 -10.06 -1.42
C ASP A 9 2.53 -9.90 -0.20
N LEU A 10 2.15 -9.04 0.75
CA LEU A 10 2.90 -8.79 1.99
C LEU A 10 3.12 -10.05 2.85
N ARG A 11 2.23 -11.05 2.76
CA ARG A 11 2.32 -12.30 3.53
C ARG A 11 3.39 -13.26 3.01
N LEU A 12 4.06 -12.93 1.89
CA LEU A 12 5.04 -13.82 1.28
C LEU A 12 6.30 -13.99 2.15
N ASN A 13 6.84 -12.91 2.71
CA ASN A 13 8.06 -12.96 3.52
C ASN A 13 8.22 -11.74 4.44
N GLN A 14 9.26 -11.78 5.27
CA GLN A 14 9.75 -10.62 6.03
C GLN A 14 11.03 -10.09 5.36
N PRO A 15 11.05 -8.86 4.81
CA PRO A 15 12.24 -8.29 4.20
C PRO A 15 13.41 -8.18 5.18
N ARG A 16 14.59 -8.64 4.77
CA ARG A 16 15.81 -8.53 5.58
C ARG A 16 16.36 -7.11 5.56
N TYR A 17 17.01 -6.70 6.66
CA TYR A 17 17.80 -5.47 6.69
C TYR A 17 19.05 -5.59 5.82
N ALA A 18 19.35 -4.54 5.05
CA ALA A 18 20.59 -4.46 4.27
C ALA A 18 21.77 -4.17 5.21
N THR A 19 22.85 -4.95 5.09
CA THR A 19 24.07 -4.71 5.87
C THR A 19 24.85 -3.52 5.29
N LEU A 20 25.59 -2.81 6.13
CA LEU A 20 26.43 -1.68 5.71
C LEU A 20 27.37 -2.03 4.53
N PRO A 21 28.06 -3.19 4.51
CA PRO A 21 28.86 -3.61 3.37
C PRO A 21 28.05 -3.76 2.07
N ASN A 22 26.81 -4.26 2.15
CA ASN A 22 25.94 -4.42 0.98
C ASN A 22 25.40 -3.08 0.47
N ILE A 23 25.14 -2.13 1.36
CA ILE A 23 24.75 -0.76 1.00
C ILE A 23 25.90 -0.08 0.23
N MET A 24 27.13 -0.18 0.73
CA MET A 24 28.31 0.38 0.04
C MET A 24 28.52 -0.25 -1.34
N LYS A 25 28.40 -1.58 -1.45
CA LYS A 25 28.48 -2.28 -2.75
C LYS A 25 27.37 -1.85 -3.71
N ALA A 26 26.14 -1.66 -3.21
CA ALA A 26 25.01 -1.25 -4.02
C ALA A 26 25.19 0.16 -4.59
N LYS A 27 25.75 1.10 -3.81
CA LYS A 27 26.04 2.47 -4.25
C LYS A 27 27.01 2.52 -5.43
N SER A 28 27.97 1.60 -5.49
CA SER A 28 28.94 1.50 -6.59
C SER A 28 28.39 0.82 -7.84
N LYS A 29 27.20 0.20 -7.80
CA LYS A 29 26.60 -0.42 -8.98
C LYS A 29 26.09 0.65 -9.93
N VAL A 30 26.44 0.53 -11.20
CA VAL A 30 25.95 1.42 -12.25
C VAL A 30 24.46 1.15 -12.47
N ILE A 31 23.63 2.18 -12.30
CA ILE A 31 22.22 2.17 -12.65
C ILE A 31 22.08 2.79 -14.04
N LYS A 32 21.77 1.97 -15.04
CA LYS A 32 21.47 2.46 -16.38
C LYS A 32 20.14 3.22 -16.33
N LYS A 33 20.14 4.43 -16.87
CA LYS A 33 18.94 5.24 -17.05
C LYS A 33 18.55 5.14 -18.52
N PHE A 34 17.27 4.91 -18.77
CA PHE A 34 16.69 4.92 -20.10
C PHE A 34 15.56 5.93 -20.12
N THR A 35 15.46 6.68 -21.20
CA THR A 35 14.25 7.44 -21.50
C THR A 35 13.24 6.56 -22.22
N PRO A 36 11.92 6.83 -22.11
CA PRO A 36 10.91 6.10 -22.88
C PRO A 36 11.16 6.12 -24.39
N GLN A 37 11.73 7.22 -24.90
CA GLN A 37 12.10 7.41 -26.30
C GLN A 37 13.19 6.43 -26.75
N GLU A 38 14.19 6.16 -25.91
CA GLU A 38 15.23 5.13 -26.19
C GLU A 38 14.63 3.72 -26.33
N LEU A 39 13.47 3.48 -25.74
CA LEU A 39 12.74 2.20 -25.80
C LEU A 39 11.62 2.21 -26.85
N ASN A 40 11.42 3.31 -27.58
CA ASN A 40 10.30 3.51 -28.51
C ASN A 40 8.92 3.29 -27.87
N VAL A 41 8.75 3.73 -26.61
CA VAL A 41 7.50 3.62 -25.85
C VAL A 41 6.82 4.99 -25.71
N ASP A 42 5.55 5.07 -26.06
CA ASP A 42 4.69 6.24 -25.83
C ASP A 42 4.03 6.15 -24.44
N ILE A 43 4.06 7.24 -23.66
CA ILE A 43 3.47 7.30 -22.31
C ILE A 43 2.24 8.20 -22.35
N LYS A 44 1.18 7.72 -23.01
CA LYS A 44 -0.14 8.33 -22.94
C LYS A 44 -0.97 7.63 -21.87
N SER A 45 -1.61 8.44 -21.03
CA SER A 45 -2.62 7.97 -20.10
C SER A 45 -3.99 8.20 -20.72
N ASP A 46 -4.82 7.17 -20.77
CA ASP A 46 -6.23 7.29 -21.16
C ASP A 46 -7.11 7.76 -19.99
N LEU A 47 -6.50 8.08 -18.84
CA LEU A 47 -7.16 8.50 -17.61
C LEU A 47 -6.76 9.92 -17.23
N GLU A 48 -7.75 10.68 -16.76
CA GLU A 48 -7.60 12.02 -16.19
C GLU A 48 -7.98 12.01 -14.70
N VAL A 49 -7.12 12.60 -13.86
CA VAL A 49 -7.42 12.76 -12.43
C VAL A 49 -8.29 14.01 -12.26
N VAL A 50 -9.60 13.80 -12.12
CA VAL A 50 -10.57 14.89 -12.02
C VAL A 50 -10.53 15.60 -10.67
N GLN A 51 -10.36 14.85 -9.58
CA GLN A 51 -10.38 15.40 -8.23
C GLN A 51 -9.67 14.49 -7.23
N VAL A 52 -9.04 15.10 -6.21
CA VAL A 52 -8.53 14.41 -5.03
C VAL A 52 -9.12 15.08 -3.80
N THR A 53 -9.81 14.33 -2.96
CA THR A 53 -10.40 14.82 -1.71
C THR A 53 -10.00 13.93 -0.56
N GLU A 54 -9.84 14.53 0.63
CA GLU A 54 -9.67 13.77 1.85
C GLU A 54 -10.91 12.90 2.14
N PRO A 55 -10.74 11.68 2.68
CA PRO A 55 -11.88 10.90 3.14
C PRO A 55 -12.58 11.62 4.31
N PRO A 56 -13.89 11.36 4.54
CA PRO A 56 -14.61 11.94 5.66
C PRO A 56 -13.94 11.54 6.98
N LYS A 57 -13.81 12.51 7.89
CA LYS A 57 -13.28 12.25 9.24
C LYS A 57 -14.18 11.27 9.97
N ARG A 58 -13.58 10.26 10.62
CA ARG A 58 -14.32 9.33 11.48
C ARG A 58 -14.95 10.10 12.64
N LYS A 59 -16.22 9.82 12.95
CA LYS A 59 -16.89 10.36 14.14
C LYS A 59 -16.12 9.93 15.40
N ALA A 60 -16.08 10.79 16.42
CA ALA A 60 -15.49 10.45 17.70
C ALA A 60 -16.19 9.22 18.28
N GLY A 61 -15.41 8.29 18.84
CA GLY A 61 -15.95 7.21 19.67
C GLY A 61 -16.36 7.72 21.05
N PHE A 62 -17.01 6.86 21.81
CA PHE A 62 -17.37 7.11 23.21
C PHE A 62 -16.86 5.95 24.07
N ILE A 63 -16.60 6.24 25.35
CA ILE A 63 -16.22 5.23 26.34
C ILE A 63 -17.51 4.63 26.90
N VAL A 64 -17.56 3.31 27.02
CA VAL A 64 -18.67 2.58 27.67
C VAL A 64 -18.26 2.14 29.06
N SER A 65 -19.24 2.03 29.94
CA SER A 65 -19.04 1.73 31.37
C SER A 65 -19.08 0.24 31.70
N SER A 66 -19.62 -0.60 30.82
CA SER A 66 -19.71 -2.05 31.02
C SER A 66 -19.68 -2.86 29.72
N VAL A 67 -19.56 -4.18 29.86
CA VAL A 67 -19.60 -5.13 28.74
C VAL A 67 -21.02 -5.24 28.17
N GLU A 68 -22.06 -5.19 29.01
CA GLU A 68 -23.46 -5.19 28.56
C GLU A 68 -23.75 -3.99 27.67
N GLU A 69 -23.28 -2.80 28.07
CA GLU A 69 -23.42 -1.56 27.29
C GLU A 69 -22.68 -1.66 25.94
N LEU A 70 -21.50 -2.29 25.92
CA LEU A 70 -20.77 -2.53 24.67
C LEU A 70 -21.57 -3.44 23.73
N ILE A 71 -22.11 -4.55 24.23
CA ILE A 71 -22.87 -5.52 23.43
C ILE A 71 -24.14 -4.88 22.89
N ASP A 72 -24.87 -4.13 23.71
CA ASP A 72 -26.07 -3.41 23.30
C ASP A 72 -25.78 -2.45 22.15
N LYS A 73 -24.76 -1.59 22.29
CA LYS A 73 -24.38 -0.62 21.25
C LYS A 73 -23.85 -1.29 19.98
N LEU A 74 -23.13 -2.41 20.09
CA LEU A 74 -22.65 -3.15 18.93
C LEU A 74 -23.80 -3.81 18.12
N LYS A 75 -24.84 -4.30 18.80
CA LYS A 75 -26.03 -4.90 18.15
C LYS A 75 -26.97 -3.86 17.57
N ASN A 76 -27.30 -2.84 18.37
CA ASN A 76 -28.41 -1.93 18.10
C ASN A 76 -27.99 -0.65 17.36
N GLU A 77 -26.74 -0.18 17.51
CA GLU A 77 -26.27 1.04 16.85
C GLU A 77 -25.28 0.74 15.70
N ALA A 78 -24.30 -0.14 15.96
CA ALA A 78 -23.23 -0.41 15.00
C ALA A 78 -23.56 -1.58 14.05
N HIS A 79 -24.51 -2.45 14.41
CA HIS A 79 -24.97 -3.60 13.63
C HIS A 79 -23.84 -4.52 13.14
N VAL A 80 -22.85 -4.79 13.99
CA VAL A 80 -21.65 -5.57 13.62
C VAL A 80 -21.65 -6.99 14.19
N ILE A 81 -22.57 -7.29 15.11
CA ILE A 81 -22.77 -8.60 15.77
C ILE A 81 -24.25 -8.89 15.98
#